data_AF-A0A536NW67-F1
#
_entry.id   AF-A0A536NW67-F1
#
_cell.length_a   1.000
_cell.length_b   1.000
_cell.length_c   1.000
_cell.angle_alpha   90.00
_cell.angle_beta   90.00
_cell.angle_gamma   90.00
#
_symmetry.space_group_name_H-M   'P 1'
#
loop_
_entity.id
_entity.type
_entity.pdbx_description
1 polymer ?
#
loop_
_entity_poly.entity_id
_entity_poly.type
_entity_poly.pdbx_seq_one_letter_code
_entity_poly.pdbx_strand_id
1 'polypeptide(L)'
;MADLTDKPFPPGRYPLVVVGSGPGAMQLTYCLGRLGLDHAVLSADDAPGGMFRRWPIFQRMLSWTKPFANHEKATRAYERFDWNSLLSDDEQLRAIMPTVMDGTSYFPSRPEMEKGLATFAHRAGLRIRHGVRWESTRADGKDFVLTTSDGEYIAPAVVFAVGVAQPWRPNVLALEGVQQYGELRPAETYADRRIFIVGKQNSGFEIATGLLPWARQIVLASPSPTRLSVDTRSLVGVRARYVQPYEDWALAGGVVILDASIESVEKTGATYRVHTKSPTDSSTLVFEVDDVIAATGFVAPLRSLSGLPLQRARPRSPPRRVALRRHARKTRGECRRRRLAPAR
;
A
#
# COMPACT_ATOMS: atom_id res chain seq x y z
N MET A 1 10.96 -15.97 40.43
CA MET A 1 10.10 -14.78 40.26
C MET A 1 9.67 -14.78 38.80
N ALA A 2 8.40 -15.10 38.54
CA ALA A 2 7.85 -15.11 37.19
C ALA A 2 7.74 -13.67 36.69
N ASP A 3 8.33 -13.39 35.54
CA ASP A 3 8.17 -12.14 34.81
C ASP A 3 6.71 -12.11 34.28
N LEU A 4 5.79 -11.66 35.13
CA LEU A 4 4.42 -11.32 34.75
C LEU A 4 4.51 -10.13 33.81
N THR A 5 4.73 -10.39 32.52
CA THR A 5 4.82 -9.32 31.53
C THR A 5 3.52 -8.51 31.56
N ASP A 6 3.63 -7.23 31.89
CA ASP A 6 2.59 -6.19 32.04
C ASP A 6 1.90 -5.83 30.70
N LYS A 7 1.88 -6.78 29.77
CA LYS A 7 1.34 -6.62 28.42
C LYS A 7 -0.19 -6.58 28.49
N PRO A 8 -0.85 -5.64 27.79
CA PRO A 8 -2.30 -5.54 27.78
C PRO A 8 -2.93 -6.81 27.22
N PHE A 9 -4.18 -7.08 27.60
CA PHE A 9 -5.01 -8.16 27.08
C PHE A 9 -4.39 -9.56 27.22
N PRO A 10 -4.21 -10.11 28.44
CA PRO A 10 -3.78 -11.51 28.58
C PRO A 10 -4.75 -12.47 27.86
N PRO A 11 -4.32 -13.69 27.49
CA PRO A 11 -5.22 -14.71 26.94
C PRO A 11 -6.48 -14.89 27.80
N GLY A 12 -7.63 -15.02 27.14
CA GLY A 12 -8.91 -15.08 27.83
C GLY A 12 -10.09 -14.69 26.95
N ARG A 13 -11.24 -14.49 27.61
CA ARG A 13 -12.49 -14.12 26.95
C ARG A 13 -12.64 -12.61 26.87
N TYR A 14 -12.96 -12.11 25.68
CA TYR A 14 -13.25 -10.70 25.41
C TYR A 14 -14.57 -10.57 24.64
N PRO A 15 -15.29 -9.45 24.77
CA PRO A 15 -16.49 -9.21 23.95
C PRO A 15 -16.15 -9.01 22.46
N LEU A 16 -14.94 -8.52 22.15
CA LEU A 16 -14.42 -8.34 20.79
C LEU A 16 -12.91 -8.54 20.78
N VAL A 17 -12.40 -9.22 19.75
CA VAL A 17 -10.96 -9.31 19.46
C VAL A 17 -10.68 -8.67 18.09
N VAL A 18 -9.73 -7.74 18.04
CA VAL A 18 -9.21 -7.14 16.80
C VAL A 18 -7.81 -7.69 16.54
N VAL A 19 -7.57 -8.21 15.34
CA VAL A 19 -6.27 -8.76 14.92
C VAL A 19 -5.60 -7.81 13.93
N GLY A 20 -4.45 -7.26 14.31
CA GLY A 20 -3.60 -6.36 13.54
C GLY A 20 -3.26 -5.06 14.28
N SER A 21 -2.14 -4.43 13.90
CA SER A 21 -1.74 -3.10 14.38
C SER A 21 -1.53 -2.08 13.23
N GLY A 22 -2.07 -2.37 12.05
CA GLY A 22 -2.06 -1.43 10.92
C GLY A 22 -3.09 -0.29 11.07
N PRO A 23 -3.12 0.68 10.13
CA PRO A 23 -4.02 1.84 10.21
C PRO A 23 -5.49 1.48 10.40
N GLY A 24 -5.97 0.43 9.73
CA GLY A 24 -7.36 -0.02 9.86
C GLY A 24 -7.69 -0.52 11.27
N ALA A 25 -6.79 -1.29 11.88
CA ALA A 25 -6.95 -1.78 13.25
C ALA A 25 -6.89 -0.63 14.25
N MET A 26 -5.94 0.29 14.09
CA MET A 26 -5.76 1.45 14.97
C MET A 26 -6.95 2.42 14.88
N GLN A 27 -7.44 2.70 13.68
CA GLN A 27 -8.62 3.54 13.48
C GLN A 27 -9.86 2.92 14.14
N LEU A 28 -10.05 1.61 13.98
CA LEU A 28 -11.15 0.89 14.61
C LEU A 28 -11.02 0.94 16.14
N THR A 29 -9.85 0.62 16.68
CA THR A 29 -9.54 0.63 18.12
C THR A 29 -9.82 2.01 18.74
N TYR A 30 -9.38 3.09 18.07
CA TYR A 30 -9.68 4.46 18.48
C TYR A 30 -11.18 4.71 18.56
N CYS A 31 -11.93 4.35 17.51
CA CYS A 31 -13.39 4.53 17.47
C CYS A 31 -14.12 3.68 18.52
N LEU A 32 -13.70 2.44 18.75
CA LEU A 32 -14.28 1.55 19.76
C LEU A 32 -14.04 2.11 21.17
N GLY A 33 -12.82 2.56 21.48
CA GLY A 33 -12.49 3.18 22.76
C GLY A 33 -13.30 4.45 23.03
N ARG A 34 -13.49 5.29 22.00
CA ARG A 34 -14.37 6.48 22.05
C ARG A 34 -15.82 6.14 22.38
N LEU A 35 -16.30 4.97 21.97
CA LEU A 35 -17.64 4.47 22.24
C LEU A 35 -17.75 3.68 23.56
N GLY A 36 -16.65 3.53 24.30
CA GLY A 36 -16.62 2.74 25.53
C GLY A 36 -16.82 1.24 25.31
N LEU A 37 -16.51 0.74 24.11
CA LEU A 37 -16.64 -0.68 23.79
C LEU A 37 -15.37 -1.42 24.16
N ASP A 38 -15.47 -2.38 25.08
CA ASP A 38 -14.35 -3.24 25.46
C ASP A 38 -13.92 -4.13 24.29
N HIS A 39 -12.61 -4.26 24.11
CA HIS A 39 -12.01 -5.11 23.08
C HIS A 39 -10.54 -5.38 23.37
N ALA A 40 -10.05 -6.54 22.95
CA ALA A 40 -8.63 -6.85 22.89
C ALA A 40 -8.08 -6.57 21.50
N VAL A 41 -6.85 -6.06 21.41
CA VAL A 41 -6.14 -5.85 20.14
C VAL A 41 -4.84 -6.63 20.15
N LEU A 42 -4.66 -7.51 19.18
CA LEU A 42 -3.53 -8.42 19.08
C LEU A 42 -2.75 -8.14 17.80
N SER A 43 -1.42 -8.10 17.88
CA SER A 43 -0.57 -7.98 16.69
C SER A 43 0.67 -8.85 16.77
N ALA A 44 1.01 -9.46 15.63
CA ALA A 44 2.28 -10.15 15.46
C ALA A 44 3.46 -9.18 15.36
N ASP A 45 3.21 -7.93 14.96
CA ASP A 45 4.23 -6.90 14.88
C ASP A 45 4.64 -6.46 16.30
N ASP A 46 5.89 -6.04 16.43
CA ASP A 46 6.51 -5.53 17.66
C ASP A 46 6.08 -4.08 17.98
N ALA A 47 5.53 -3.36 17.00
CA ALA A 47 5.10 -1.98 17.11
C ALA A 47 3.89 -1.65 16.20
N PRO A 48 3.25 -0.48 16.35
CA PRO A 48 2.20 -0.02 15.45
C PRO A 48 2.68 0.12 13.99
N GLY A 49 1.73 0.00 13.04
CA GLY A 49 2.00 0.27 11.63
C GLY A 49 2.66 -0.86 10.85
N GLY A 50 2.49 -2.12 11.25
CA GLY A 50 3.16 -3.33 10.72
C GLY A 50 3.60 -3.32 9.25
N MET A 51 2.70 -3.06 8.30
CA MET A 51 3.04 -3.03 6.87
C MET A 51 4.08 -1.95 6.54
N PHE A 52 3.94 -0.77 7.13
CA PHE A 52 4.85 0.36 6.90
C PHE A 52 6.20 0.16 7.58
N ARG A 53 6.39 -0.86 8.42
CA ARG A 53 7.72 -1.26 8.89
C ARG A 53 8.56 -1.91 7.79
N ARG A 54 7.91 -2.35 6.70
CA ARG A 54 8.53 -3.09 5.60
C ARG A 54 8.41 -2.38 4.25
N TRP A 55 7.23 -1.84 3.94
CA TRP A 55 6.91 -1.31 2.61
C TRP A 55 6.58 0.18 2.64
N PRO A 56 6.83 0.93 1.54
CA PRO A 56 7.43 0.53 0.26
C PRO A 56 8.96 0.49 0.30
N ILE A 57 9.57 -0.09 -0.74
CA ILE A 57 11.03 -0.33 -0.80
C ILE A 57 11.84 0.89 -1.26
N PHE A 58 11.30 1.76 -2.10
CA PHE A 58 11.91 3.05 -2.49
C PHE A 58 11.33 4.22 -1.67
N GLN A 59 11.16 3.93 -0.38
CA GLN A 59 10.86 4.81 0.74
C GLN A 59 9.51 5.53 0.77
N ARG A 60 8.94 6.06 -0.32
CA ARG A 60 7.78 6.98 -0.19
C ARG A 60 6.43 6.41 -0.62
N MET A 61 5.37 6.82 0.07
CA MET A 61 3.98 6.46 -0.21
C MET A 61 3.50 6.91 -1.60
N LEU A 62 2.39 6.30 -2.03
CA LEU A 62 1.60 6.80 -3.14
C LEU A 62 0.73 7.98 -2.68
N SER A 63 0.04 7.87 -1.56
CA SER A 63 -0.82 8.91 -0.99
C SER A 63 -0.03 10.14 -0.55
N TRP A 64 -0.57 11.34 -0.80
CA TRP A 64 0.07 12.57 -0.34
C TRP A 64 -0.47 13.04 1.01
N THR A 65 0.37 13.81 1.69
CA THR A 65 0.01 14.68 2.80
C THR A 65 0.55 16.05 2.45
N LYS A 66 -0.32 17.02 2.17
CA LYS A 66 0.12 18.38 1.81
C LYS A 66 0.41 19.19 3.07
N PRO A 67 1.68 19.53 3.37
CA PRO A 67 2.01 20.31 4.57
C PRO A 67 1.40 21.72 4.54
N PHE A 68 1.20 22.27 3.34
CA PHE A 68 0.59 23.56 3.10
C PHE A 68 -0.68 23.40 2.26
N ALA A 69 -1.80 23.84 2.82
CA ALA A 69 -3.11 23.88 2.18
C ALA A 69 -3.89 25.09 2.69
N ASN A 70 -4.99 25.47 2.01
CA ASN A 70 -5.79 26.65 2.37
C ASN A 70 -6.72 26.43 3.60
N HIS A 71 -6.34 25.53 4.50
CA HIS A 71 -7.11 25.18 5.69
C HIS A 71 -6.16 24.90 6.85
N GLU A 72 -6.56 25.31 8.05
CA GLU A 72 -5.83 25.03 9.28
C GLU A 72 -5.76 23.53 9.57
N LYS A 73 -4.59 23.05 10.02
CA LYS A 73 -4.28 21.61 10.14
C LYS A 73 -5.24 20.84 11.05
N ALA A 74 -5.71 21.46 12.14
CA ALA A 74 -6.63 20.85 13.10
C ALA A 74 -8.09 20.72 12.59
N THR A 75 -8.40 21.18 11.38
CA THR A 75 -9.78 21.22 10.87
C THR A 75 -10.13 19.99 10.02
N ARG A 76 -11.43 19.62 10.02
CA ARG A 76 -11.98 18.61 9.10
C ARG A 76 -11.77 18.93 7.62
N ALA A 77 -11.71 20.22 7.28
CA ALA A 77 -11.45 20.63 5.90
C ALA A 77 -10.03 20.25 5.46
N TYR A 78 -9.04 20.35 6.36
CA TYR A 78 -7.66 19.99 6.09
C TYR A 78 -7.43 18.48 5.88
N GLU A 79 -8.23 17.61 6.51
CA GLU A 79 -8.14 16.14 6.34
C GLU A 79 -8.29 15.71 4.86
N ARG A 80 -8.91 16.54 3.99
CA ARG A 80 -8.94 16.29 2.54
C ARG A 80 -7.57 16.35 1.86
N PHE A 81 -6.58 16.95 2.51
CA PHE A 81 -5.23 17.18 2.01
C PHE A 81 -4.19 16.31 2.71
N ASP A 82 -4.57 15.68 3.82
CA ASP A 82 -3.76 14.71 4.56
C ASP A 82 -4.37 13.32 4.43
N TRP A 83 -3.85 12.52 3.51
CA TRP A 83 -4.40 11.19 3.23
C TRP A 83 -3.76 10.08 4.07
N ASN A 84 -2.85 10.43 4.97
CA ASN A 84 -2.03 9.47 5.69
C ASN A 84 -2.18 9.56 7.22
N SER A 85 -2.69 10.66 7.78
CA SER A 85 -3.12 10.67 9.18
C SER A 85 -4.39 9.86 9.38
N LEU A 86 -4.49 9.21 10.54
CA LEU A 86 -5.74 8.65 11.03
C LEU A 86 -6.70 9.77 11.46
N LEU A 87 -8.00 9.49 11.35
CA LEU A 87 -9.07 10.42 11.70
C LEU A 87 -9.31 10.43 13.22
N SER A 88 -9.58 11.62 13.75
CA SER A 88 -9.87 11.81 15.17
C SER A 88 -10.91 12.91 15.39
N ASP A 89 -11.76 12.74 16.41
CA ASP A 89 -12.63 13.79 16.93
C ASP A 89 -11.86 14.78 17.82
N ASP A 90 -10.82 14.30 18.49
CA ASP A 90 -9.87 15.10 19.24
C ASP A 90 -8.94 15.85 18.28
N GLU A 91 -8.95 17.19 18.39
CA GLU A 91 -8.16 18.09 17.54
C GLU A 91 -6.65 17.89 17.71
N GLN A 92 -6.18 17.44 18.87
CA GLN A 92 -4.76 17.21 19.15
C GLN A 92 -4.18 15.99 18.42
N LEU A 93 -5.06 15.11 17.92
CA LEU A 93 -4.71 13.90 17.18
C LEU A 93 -4.94 14.06 15.66
N ARG A 94 -5.46 15.20 15.21
CA ARG A 94 -5.63 15.48 13.77
C ARG A 94 -4.30 15.93 13.15
N ALA A 95 -4.15 15.66 11.86
CA ALA A 95 -3.00 16.10 11.06
C ALA A 95 -1.63 15.75 11.69
N ILE A 96 -1.47 14.52 12.18
CA ILE A 96 -0.20 14.04 12.75
C ILE A 96 0.89 13.94 11.69
N MET A 97 0.59 13.42 10.50
CA MET A 97 1.58 13.22 9.44
C MET A 97 2.36 14.49 9.08
N PRO A 98 1.73 15.66 8.84
CA PRO A 98 2.44 16.92 8.62
C PRO A 98 3.41 17.33 9.73
N THR A 99 3.24 16.83 10.96
CA THR A 99 4.12 17.17 12.10
C THR A 99 5.36 16.30 12.19
N VAL A 100 5.36 15.14 11.53
CA VAL A 100 6.47 14.18 11.57
C VAL A 100 7.25 14.09 10.28
N MET A 101 6.73 14.68 9.19
CA MET A 101 7.40 14.77 7.90
C MET A 101 8.52 15.81 7.90
N ASP A 102 9.61 15.52 7.19
CA ASP A 102 10.79 16.37 7.06
C ASP A 102 10.61 17.54 6.05
N GLY A 103 9.54 17.51 5.26
CA GLY A 103 9.21 18.54 4.27
C GLY A 103 9.91 18.40 2.92
N THR A 104 10.80 17.42 2.74
CA THR A 104 11.50 17.15 1.46
C THR A 104 10.56 16.59 0.39
N SER A 105 9.42 16.05 0.80
CA SER A 105 8.34 15.63 -0.10
C SER A 105 6.98 15.74 0.57
N TYR A 106 5.95 15.97 -0.23
CA TYR A 106 4.56 15.82 0.21
C TYR A 106 4.06 14.36 0.14
N PHE A 107 4.90 13.42 -0.29
CA PHE A 107 4.66 11.98 -0.14
C PHE A 107 5.44 11.49 1.08
N PRO A 108 4.77 11.06 2.16
CA PRO A 108 5.48 10.56 3.32
C PRO A 108 6.42 9.41 2.97
N SER A 109 7.61 9.41 3.55
CA SER A 109 8.49 8.27 3.58
C SER A 109 7.94 7.18 4.50
N ARG A 110 8.50 5.99 4.39
CA ARG A 110 8.17 4.81 5.18
C ARG A 110 8.48 5.08 6.66
N PRO A 111 9.69 5.56 7.03
CA PRO A 111 9.95 6.00 8.40
C PRO A 111 8.99 7.09 8.91
N GLU A 112 8.59 8.04 8.07
CA GLU A 112 7.62 9.08 8.45
C GLU A 112 6.24 8.48 8.74
N MET A 113 5.77 7.52 7.92
CA MET A 113 4.53 6.78 8.16
C MET A 113 4.58 5.97 9.46
N GLU A 114 5.68 5.25 9.70
CA GLU A 114 5.89 4.50 10.95
C GLU A 114 5.81 5.44 12.15
N LYS A 115 6.55 6.56 12.11
CA LYS A 115 6.56 7.57 13.17
C LYS A 115 5.18 8.19 13.38
N GLY A 116 4.45 8.50 12.32
CA GLY A 116 3.10 9.08 12.40
C GLY A 116 2.10 8.12 13.06
N LEU A 117 2.11 6.85 12.68
CA LEU A 117 1.25 5.82 13.28
C LEU A 117 1.61 5.58 14.75
N ALA A 118 2.90 5.45 15.08
CA ALA A 118 3.35 5.33 16.46
C ALA A 118 2.93 6.56 17.31
N THR A 119 3.05 7.76 16.74
CA THR A 119 2.63 9.01 17.40
C THR A 119 1.13 9.02 17.65
N PHE A 120 0.31 8.60 16.68
CA PHE A 120 -1.14 8.47 16.87
C PHE A 120 -1.46 7.46 17.97
N ALA A 121 -0.89 6.26 17.91
CA ALA A 121 -1.13 5.20 18.89
C ALA A 121 -0.82 5.68 20.32
N HIS A 122 0.33 6.31 20.51
CA HIS A 122 0.75 6.84 21.80
C HIS A 122 -0.18 7.94 22.30
N ARG A 123 -0.43 8.99 21.50
CA ARG A 123 -1.24 10.14 21.92
C ARG A 123 -2.71 9.78 22.14
N ALA A 124 -3.23 8.82 21.37
CA ALA A 124 -4.58 8.31 21.52
C ALA A 124 -4.72 7.26 22.65
N GLY A 125 -3.62 6.87 23.31
CA GLY A 125 -3.63 5.86 24.37
C GLY A 125 -4.07 4.48 23.90
N LEU A 126 -3.80 4.12 22.64
CA LEU A 126 -4.20 2.82 22.10
C LEU A 126 -3.39 1.71 22.78
N ARG A 127 -4.09 0.78 23.43
CA ARG A 127 -3.49 -0.43 23.98
C ARG A 127 -3.48 -1.51 22.89
N ILE A 128 -2.33 -2.11 22.63
CA ILE A 128 -2.14 -3.20 21.67
C ILE A 128 -1.21 -4.24 22.28
N ARG A 129 -1.58 -5.51 22.22
CA ARG A 129 -0.69 -6.61 22.59
C ARG A 129 0.19 -7.01 21.41
N HIS A 130 1.42 -6.56 21.44
CA HIS A 130 2.44 -6.82 20.41
C HIS A 130 3.16 -8.15 20.61
N GLY A 131 3.76 -8.67 19.53
CA GLY A 131 4.48 -9.95 19.53
C GLY A 131 3.59 -11.18 19.70
N VAL A 132 2.29 -11.05 19.47
CA VAL A 132 1.31 -12.14 19.55
C VAL A 132 0.84 -12.50 18.15
N ARG A 133 1.35 -13.62 17.64
CA ARG A 133 0.98 -14.11 16.32
C ARG A 133 -0.32 -14.87 16.41
N TRP A 134 -1.32 -14.43 15.64
CA TRP A 134 -2.51 -15.24 15.37
C TRP A 134 -2.17 -16.40 14.43
N GLU A 135 -2.58 -17.61 14.81
CA GLU A 135 -2.19 -18.86 14.13
C GLU A 135 -3.38 -19.55 13.48
N SER A 136 -4.48 -19.67 14.22
CA SER A 136 -5.72 -20.26 13.72
C SER A 136 -6.96 -19.70 14.41
N THR A 137 -8.11 -19.97 13.81
CA THR A 137 -9.44 -19.59 14.28
C THR A 137 -10.37 -20.76 14.04
N ARG A 138 -11.17 -21.10 15.06
CA ARG A 138 -12.30 -22.05 14.96
C ARG A 138 -13.57 -21.41 15.52
N ALA A 139 -14.72 -21.88 15.05
CA ALA A 139 -16.01 -21.56 15.67
C ALA A 139 -16.29 -22.57 16.80
N ASP A 140 -16.81 -22.08 17.92
CA ASP A 140 -17.22 -22.89 19.07
C ASP A 140 -18.53 -22.34 19.65
N GLY A 141 -19.65 -22.98 19.31
CA GLY A 141 -20.98 -22.51 19.65
C GLY A 141 -21.26 -21.11 19.09
N LYS A 142 -21.40 -20.12 19.98
CA LYS A 142 -21.64 -18.71 19.64
C LYS A 142 -20.35 -17.87 19.56
N ASP A 143 -19.22 -18.47 19.90
CA ASP A 143 -17.93 -17.79 19.98
C ASP A 143 -16.99 -18.25 18.88
N PHE A 144 -15.96 -17.44 18.67
CA PHE A 144 -14.75 -17.79 17.96
C PHE A 144 -13.63 -17.99 18.97
N VAL A 145 -12.84 -19.04 18.75
CA VAL A 145 -11.60 -19.28 19.50
C VAL A 145 -10.42 -19.06 18.57
N LEU A 146 -9.58 -18.09 18.93
CA LEU A 146 -8.35 -17.74 18.25
C LEU A 146 -7.19 -18.38 18.99
N THR A 147 -6.50 -19.31 18.34
CA THR A 147 -5.21 -19.81 18.82
C THR A 147 -4.13 -18.81 18.40
N THR A 148 -3.32 -18.39 19.38
CA THR A 148 -2.19 -17.48 19.16
C THR A 148 -0.92 -18.06 19.78
N SER A 149 0.23 -17.49 19.43
CA SER A 149 1.52 -17.86 20.01
C SER A 149 1.65 -17.61 21.52
N ASP A 150 0.65 -16.98 22.14
CA ASP A 150 0.67 -16.57 23.55
C ASP A 150 -0.52 -17.14 24.34
N GLY A 151 -1.38 -17.95 23.72
CA GLY A 151 -2.57 -18.54 24.33
C GLY A 151 -3.83 -18.34 23.50
N GLU A 152 -4.96 -18.83 24.02
CA GLU A 152 -6.26 -18.71 23.35
C GLU A 152 -7.02 -17.44 23.72
N TYR A 153 -7.66 -16.85 22.72
CA TYR A 153 -8.59 -15.73 22.89
C TYR A 153 -9.97 -16.16 22.43
N ILE A 154 -10.98 -15.91 23.25
CA ILE A 154 -12.37 -16.32 22.99
C ILE A 154 -13.22 -15.06 22.86
N ALA A 155 -13.97 -14.93 21.77
CA ALA A 155 -14.89 -13.81 21.60
C ALA A 155 -16.08 -14.14 20.70
N PRO A 156 -17.27 -13.57 20.97
CA PRO A 156 -18.42 -13.69 20.08
C PRO A 156 -18.24 -12.92 18.77
N ALA A 157 -17.34 -11.94 18.74
CA ALA A 157 -17.02 -11.14 17.55
C ALA A 157 -15.51 -10.97 17.39
N VAL A 158 -15.05 -11.06 16.14
CA VAL A 158 -13.63 -10.92 15.79
C VAL A 158 -13.48 -10.08 14.53
N VAL A 159 -12.58 -9.11 14.54
CA VAL A 159 -12.24 -8.29 13.37
C VAL A 159 -10.81 -8.56 12.94
N PHE A 160 -10.64 -9.09 11.73
CA PHE A 160 -9.32 -9.30 11.12
C PHE A 160 -8.91 -8.08 10.29
N ALA A 161 -8.10 -7.21 10.89
CA ALA A 161 -7.51 -6.03 10.26
C ALA A 161 -6.05 -6.29 9.84
N VAL A 162 -5.81 -7.47 9.25
CA VAL A 162 -4.46 -7.99 8.90
C VAL A 162 -3.90 -7.45 7.58
N GLY A 163 -4.68 -6.65 6.85
CA GLY A 163 -4.26 -6.01 5.60
C GLY A 163 -3.95 -6.98 4.45
N VAL A 164 -3.37 -6.43 3.37
CA VAL A 164 -2.95 -7.15 2.16
C VAL A 164 -1.45 -6.91 1.99
N ALA A 165 -0.66 -7.56 2.85
CA ALA A 165 0.77 -7.28 3.00
C ALA A 165 1.68 -8.50 2.82
N GLN A 166 1.11 -9.67 2.47
CA GLN A 166 1.88 -10.86 2.13
C GLN A 166 2.16 -10.86 0.62
N PRO A 167 3.43 -10.77 0.19
CA PRO A 167 3.77 -10.83 -1.22
C PRO A 167 3.21 -12.11 -1.86
N TRP A 168 2.53 -11.97 -3.00
CA TRP A 168 2.07 -13.11 -3.78
C TRP A 168 3.06 -13.41 -4.90
N ARG A 169 3.24 -14.68 -5.22
CA ARG A 169 4.12 -15.15 -6.28
C ARG A 169 3.43 -16.29 -7.04
N PRO A 170 3.20 -16.17 -8.36
CA PRO A 170 2.69 -17.28 -9.15
C PRO A 170 3.77 -18.36 -9.33
N ASN A 171 3.34 -19.62 -9.52
CA ASN A 171 4.24 -20.77 -9.65
C ASN A 171 5.27 -20.61 -10.78
N VAL A 172 4.90 -19.95 -11.88
CA VAL A 172 5.81 -19.66 -13.00
C VAL A 172 7.05 -18.84 -12.60
N LEU A 173 6.98 -18.14 -11.46
CA LEU A 173 8.09 -17.35 -10.89
C LEU A 173 8.70 -18.01 -9.64
N ALA A 174 8.26 -19.22 -9.26
CA ALA A 174 8.75 -19.94 -8.09
C ALA A 174 10.08 -20.66 -8.38
N LEU A 175 11.07 -19.90 -8.84
CA LEU A 175 12.40 -20.36 -9.19
C LEU A 175 13.43 -19.73 -8.27
N GLU A 176 14.51 -20.46 -8.02
CA GLU A 176 15.64 -19.97 -7.25
C GLU A 176 16.28 -18.75 -7.93
N GLY A 177 16.46 -17.67 -7.17
CA GLY A 177 17.10 -16.43 -7.63
C GLY A 177 16.13 -15.40 -8.22
N VAL A 178 14.86 -15.76 -8.46
CA VAL A 178 13.82 -14.79 -8.79
C VAL A 178 13.47 -13.99 -7.54
N GLN A 179 13.69 -12.68 -7.62
CA GLN A 179 13.42 -11.75 -6.52
C GLN A 179 11.93 -11.43 -6.43
N GLN A 180 11.44 -11.15 -5.24
CA GLN A 180 10.09 -10.62 -5.04
C GLN A 180 10.15 -9.18 -4.57
N TYR A 181 9.09 -8.40 -4.83
CA TYR A 181 8.95 -7.09 -4.24
C TYR A 181 9.20 -7.17 -2.72
N GLY A 182 10.21 -6.43 -2.26
CA GLY A 182 10.64 -6.45 -0.87
C GLY A 182 11.96 -7.14 -0.56
N GLU A 183 12.42 -7.99 -1.47
CA GLU A 183 13.61 -8.84 -1.29
C GLU A 183 14.75 -8.46 -2.27
N LEU A 184 14.62 -7.31 -2.94
CA LEU A 184 15.60 -6.86 -3.92
C LEU A 184 16.98 -6.68 -3.27
N ARG A 185 18.01 -6.98 -4.05
CA ARG A 185 19.39 -6.62 -3.72
C ARG A 185 19.54 -5.09 -3.76
N PRO A 186 20.64 -4.52 -3.23
CA PRO A 186 20.96 -3.10 -3.43
C PRO A 186 20.92 -2.73 -4.92
N ALA A 187 20.42 -1.53 -5.23
CA ALA A 187 20.14 -1.09 -6.60
C ALA A 187 21.39 -1.13 -7.49
N GLU A 188 22.54 -0.81 -6.92
CA GLU A 188 23.86 -0.80 -7.55
C GLU A 188 24.26 -2.18 -8.06
N THR A 189 23.76 -3.26 -7.46
CA THR A 189 24.04 -4.64 -7.91
C THR A 189 23.33 -5.00 -9.21
N TYR A 190 22.41 -4.15 -9.67
CA TYR A 190 21.74 -4.27 -10.96
C TYR A 190 22.41 -3.46 -12.07
N ALA A 191 23.56 -2.83 -11.80
CA ALA A 191 24.33 -2.10 -12.78
C ALA A 191 24.66 -2.97 -14.00
N ASP A 192 24.37 -2.44 -15.19
CA ASP A 192 24.63 -3.08 -16.49
C ASP A 192 23.90 -4.42 -16.73
N ARG A 193 22.86 -4.73 -15.92
CA ARG A 193 22.05 -5.95 -16.06
C ARG A 193 20.77 -5.71 -16.87
N ARG A 194 20.29 -6.74 -17.55
CA ARG A 194 18.95 -6.81 -18.17
C ARG A 194 17.97 -7.38 -17.17
N ILE A 195 16.88 -6.66 -16.91
CA ILE A 195 15.96 -6.96 -15.81
C ILE A 195 14.55 -7.15 -16.36
N PHE A 196 13.92 -8.27 -16.03
CA PHE A 196 12.52 -8.51 -16.35
C PHE A 196 11.64 -8.37 -15.09
N ILE A 197 10.78 -7.36 -15.08
CA ILE A 197 9.84 -7.09 -13.99
C ILE A 197 8.45 -7.61 -14.38
N VAL A 198 7.96 -8.59 -13.62
CA VAL A 198 6.61 -9.14 -13.79
C VAL A 198 5.63 -8.31 -12.98
N GLY A 199 4.85 -7.47 -13.66
CA GLY A 199 3.90 -6.53 -13.08
C GLY A 199 4.07 -5.11 -13.59
N LYS A 200 2.98 -4.47 -14.02
CA LYS A 200 2.97 -3.11 -14.59
C LYS A 200 2.10 -2.11 -13.82
N GLN A 201 1.96 -2.35 -12.52
CA GLN A 201 1.30 -1.42 -11.61
C GLN A 201 2.35 -0.65 -10.80
N ASN A 202 1.93 0.07 -9.75
CA ASN A 202 2.82 0.91 -8.96
C ASN A 202 4.08 0.21 -8.46
N SER A 203 3.99 -1.03 -7.96
CA SER A 203 5.16 -1.78 -7.48
C SER A 203 6.19 -2.04 -8.58
N GLY A 204 5.76 -2.38 -9.79
CA GLY A 204 6.65 -2.61 -10.92
C GLY A 204 7.33 -1.32 -11.39
N PHE A 205 6.56 -0.23 -11.47
CA PHE A 205 7.08 1.09 -11.84
C PHE A 205 7.95 1.73 -10.75
N GLU A 206 7.67 1.45 -9.48
CA GLU A 206 8.53 1.85 -8.37
C GLU A 206 9.90 1.18 -8.49
N ILE A 207 9.94 -0.14 -8.71
CA ILE A 207 11.19 -0.88 -8.95
C ILE A 207 11.90 -0.34 -10.19
N ALA A 208 11.19 -0.23 -11.31
CA ALA A 208 11.78 0.24 -12.55
C ALA A 208 12.38 1.64 -12.38
N THR A 209 11.70 2.56 -11.68
CA THR A 209 12.24 3.90 -11.39
C THR A 209 13.52 3.83 -10.56
N GLY A 210 13.57 2.98 -9.53
CA GLY A 210 14.75 2.83 -8.68
C GLY A 210 15.94 2.18 -9.39
N LEU A 211 15.69 1.32 -10.38
CA LEU A 211 16.72 0.60 -11.12
C LEU A 211 17.12 1.26 -12.45
N LEU A 212 16.32 2.21 -12.96
CA LEU A 212 16.54 2.87 -14.25
C LEU A 212 17.95 3.49 -14.40
N PRO A 213 18.55 4.14 -13.38
CA PRO A 213 19.90 4.68 -13.51
C PRO A 213 21.02 3.64 -13.59
N TRP A 214 20.73 2.37 -13.26
CA TRP A 214 21.72 1.31 -13.12
C TRP A 214 21.61 0.27 -14.24
N ALA A 215 20.37 -0.14 -14.54
CA ALA A 215 20.10 -1.26 -15.43
C ALA A 215 20.50 -0.96 -16.88
N ARG A 216 21.06 -1.96 -17.58
CA ARG A 216 21.27 -1.88 -19.03
C ARG A 216 19.93 -1.86 -19.78
N GLN A 217 18.96 -2.62 -19.30
CA GLN A 217 17.63 -2.72 -19.89
C GLN A 217 16.61 -3.14 -18.83
N ILE A 218 15.40 -2.58 -18.92
CA ILE A 218 14.27 -2.98 -18.08
C ILE A 218 13.09 -3.36 -18.98
N VAL A 219 12.56 -4.56 -18.78
CA VAL A 219 11.31 -5.01 -19.39
C VAL A 219 10.25 -5.09 -18.30
N LEU A 220 9.14 -4.36 -18.43
CA LEU A 220 7.97 -4.52 -17.58
C LEU A 220 6.87 -5.25 -18.36
N ALA A 221 6.40 -6.38 -17.83
CA ALA A 221 5.36 -7.17 -18.50
C ALA A 221 4.20 -7.53 -17.57
N SER A 222 2.97 -7.37 -18.06
CA SER A 222 1.76 -7.98 -17.49
C SER A 222 0.64 -7.97 -18.54
N PRO A 223 -0.41 -8.81 -18.41
CA PRO A 223 -1.42 -8.95 -19.46
C PRO A 223 -2.26 -7.71 -19.73
N SER A 224 -2.32 -6.78 -18.78
CA SER A 224 -3.18 -5.60 -18.87
C SER A 224 -2.39 -4.35 -19.29
N PRO A 225 -3.01 -3.45 -20.07
CA PRO A 225 -2.42 -2.15 -20.40
C PRO A 225 -2.03 -1.35 -19.16
N THR A 226 -0.87 -0.72 -19.21
CA THR A 226 -0.44 0.25 -18.20
C THR A 226 -1.38 1.45 -18.24
N ARG A 227 -1.86 1.90 -17.07
CA ARG A 227 -2.71 3.10 -16.96
C ARG A 227 -2.11 4.09 -15.97
N LEU A 228 -2.03 5.35 -16.37
CA LEU A 228 -1.52 6.41 -15.51
C LEU A 228 -2.59 6.84 -14.49
N SER A 229 -2.14 7.24 -13.30
CA SER A 229 -3.02 7.70 -12.23
C SER A 229 -3.76 9.00 -12.59
N VAL A 230 -3.16 9.84 -13.43
CA VAL A 230 -3.73 11.12 -13.87
C VAL A 230 -4.93 10.91 -14.79
N ASP A 231 -4.89 9.87 -15.62
CA ASP A 231 -6.00 9.52 -16.52
C ASP A 231 -7.12 8.81 -15.77
N THR A 232 -6.75 7.84 -14.93
CA THR A 232 -7.72 7.03 -14.16
C THR A 232 -8.30 7.76 -12.95
N ARG A 233 -7.72 8.89 -12.54
CA ARG A 233 -8.07 9.65 -11.32
C ARG A 233 -8.12 8.76 -10.07
N SER A 234 -7.17 7.83 -9.98
CA SER A 234 -7.06 6.81 -8.93
C SER A 234 -5.60 6.56 -8.58
N LEU A 235 -5.32 6.16 -7.33
CA LEU A 235 -3.97 5.78 -6.89
C LEU A 235 -3.55 4.39 -7.35
N VAL A 236 -4.45 3.61 -7.94
CA VAL A 236 -4.18 2.24 -8.41
C VAL A 236 -3.33 2.24 -9.69
N GLY A 237 -3.46 3.27 -10.55
CA GLY A 237 -2.62 3.44 -11.73
C GLY A 237 -1.21 3.96 -11.41
N VAL A 238 -0.31 3.91 -12.40
CA VAL A 238 1.08 4.37 -12.28
C VAL A 238 1.11 5.84 -11.90
N ARG A 239 1.75 6.12 -10.76
CA ARG A 239 1.88 7.50 -10.27
C ARG A 239 2.83 8.30 -11.14
N ALA A 240 2.54 9.59 -11.29
CA ALA A 240 3.40 10.53 -12.02
C ALA A 240 4.86 10.52 -11.51
N ARG A 241 5.08 10.27 -10.22
CA ARG A 241 6.43 10.15 -9.64
C ARG A 241 7.21 8.89 -10.06
N TYR A 242 6.54 7.92 -10.68
CA TYR A 242 7.13 6.69 -11.22
C TYR A 242 6.96 6.61 -12.74
N VAL A 243 6.79 7.75 -13.41
CA VAL A 243 6.54 7.79 -14.86
C VAL A 243 7.84 7.80 -15.67
N GLN A 244 9.01 7.99 -15.06
CA GLN A 244 10.29 8.02 -15.78
C GLN A 244 10.52 6.77 -16.66
N PRO A 245 10.28 5.52 -16.20
CA PRO A 245 10.38 4.36 -17.09
C PRO A 245 9.35 4.36 -18.23
N TYR A 246 8.20 5.00 -18.03
CA TYR A 246 7.18 5.15 -19.08
C TYR A 246 7.61 6.18 -20.13
N GLU A 247 8.22 7.28 -19.71
CA GLU A 247 8.80 8.28 -20.61
C GLU A 247 9.97 7.70 -21.40
N ASP A 248 10.85 6.95 -20.74
CA ASP A 248 11.96 6.23 -21.39
C ASP A 248 11.42 5.29 -22.48
N TRP A 249 10.41 4.47 -22.18
CA TRP A 249 9.74 3.63 -23.17
C TRP A 249 9.15 4.44 -24.33
N ALA A 250 8.44 5.53 -24.03
CA ALA A 250 7.80 6.38 -25.03
C ALA A 250 8.80 7.09 -25.96
N LEU A 251 10.01 7.34 -25.47
CA LEU A 251 11.11 7.97 -26.21
C LEU A 251 12.13 6.96 -26.75
N ALA A 252 11.84 5.66 -26.67
CA ALA A 252 12.72 4.57 -27.10
C ALA A 252 14.10 4.56 -26.42
N GLY A 253 14.16 4.92 -25.13
CA GLY A 253 15.37 4.96 -24.29
C GLY A 253 15.93 3.60 -23.85
N GLY A 254 15.16 2.53 -24.00
CA GLY A 254 15.59 1.15 -23.72
C GLY A 254 14.66 0.38 -22.77
N VAL A 255 13.76 1.06 -22.06
CA VAL A 255 12.68 0.42 -21.32
C VAL A 255 11.65 -0.17 -22.29
N VAL A 256 11.26 -1.41 -22.04
CA VAL A 256 10.19 -2.09 -22.78
C VAL A 256 8.98 -2.27 -21.87
N ILE A 257 7.82 -1.75 -22.27
CA ILE A 257 6.54 -1.98 -21.58
C ILE A 257 5.69 -2.89 -22.46
N LEU A 258 5.41 -4.11 -21.98
CA LEU A 258 4.80 -5.16 -22.78
C LEU A 258 3.46 -5.65 -22.20
N ASP A 259 2.39 -5.57 -22.99
CA ASP A 259 1.12 -6.26 -22.71
C ASP A 259 1.30 -7.75 -23.04
N ALA A 260 1.62 -8.57 -22.03
CA ALA A 260 1.82 -10.00 -22.21
C ALA A 260 1.57 -10.80 -20.91
N SER A 261 1.05 -12.03 -21.06
CA SER A 261 1.16 -13.06 -20.04
C SER A 261 2.56 -13.65 -20.02
N ILE A 262 2.96 -14.14 -18.85
CA ILE A 262 4.24 -14.81 -18.64
C ILE A 262 3.91 -16.30 -18.60
N GLU A 263 4.29 -17.02 -19.66
CA GLU A 263 3.93 -18.41 -19.87
C GLU A 263 4.91 -19.36 -19.17
N SER A 264 6.22 -19.08 -19.29
CA SER A 264 7.27 -19.79 -18.58
C SER A 264 8.45 -18.87 -18.25
N VAL A 265 9.16 -19.23 -17.18
CA VAL A 265 10.49 -18.70 -16.88
C VAL A 265 11.40 -19.90 -16.67
N GLU A 266 12.55 -19.89 -17.33
CA GLU A 266 13.53 -20.97 -17.26
C GLU A 266 14.88 -20.39 -16.87
N LYS A 267 15.58 -21.04 -15.93
CA LYS A 267 16.95 -20.65 -15.55
C LYS A 267 17.92 -21.28 -16.55
N THR A 268 18.70 -20.47 -17.24
CA THR A 268 19.67 -20.88 -18.26
C THR A 268 21.07 -20.49 -17.80
N GLY A 269 21.71 -21.33 -16.99
CA GLY A 269 22.98 -21.01 -16.35
C GLY A 269 22.83 -19.84 -15.37
N ALA A 270 23.48 -18.71 -15.66
CA ALA A 270 23.44 -17.50 -14.84
C ALA A 270 22.32 -16.51 -15.22
N THR A 271 21.59 -16.78 -16.30
CA THR A 271 20.50 -15.94 -16.84
C THR A 271 19.16 -16.65 -16.75
N TYR A 272 18.11 -15.94 -17.13
CA TYR A 272 16.77 -16.47 -17.27
C TYR A 272 16.26 -16.25 -18.70
N ARG A 273 15.50 -17.22 -19.19
CA ARG A 273 14.71 -17.09 -20.41
C ARG A 273 13.23 -16.96 -20.03
N VAL A 274 12.62 -15.84 -20.40
CA VAL A 274 11.22 -15.52 -20.09
C VAL A 274 10.40 -15.61 -21.36
N HIS A 275 9.45 -16.54 -21.40
CA HIS A 275 8.51 -16.70 -22.50
C HIS A 275 7.24 -15.92 -22.20
N THR A 276 6.88 -15.05 -23.15
CA THR A 276 5.72 -14.18 -23.04
C THR A 276 4.77 -14.41 -24.19
N LYS A 277 3.47 -14.18 -23.95
CA LYS A 277 2.43 -14.26 -24.96
C LYS A 277 1.55 -13.03 -24.94
N SER A 278 1.39 -12.41 -26.10
CA SER A 278 0.51 -11.27 -26.29
C SER A 278 -0.96 -11.70 -26.11
N PRO A 279 -1.75 -11.00 -25.28
CA PRO A 279 -3.17 -11.30 -25.13
C PRO A 279 -4.00 -10.85 -26.33
N THR A 280 -3.44 -10.01 -27.21
CA THR A 280 -4.14 -9.39 -28.34
C THR A 280 -4.09 -10.26 -29.60
N ASP A 281 -2.92 -10.79 -29.92
CA ASP A 281 -2.67 -11.52 -31.18
C ASP A 281 -2.02 -12.90 -30.97
N SER A 282 -1.83 -13.32 -29.70
CA SER A 282 -1.18 -14.58 -29.33
C SER A 282 0.28 -14.73 -29.81
N SER A 283 0.91 -13.66 -30.32
CA SER A 283 2.33 -13.67 -30.65
C SER A 283 3.16 -13.92 -29.40
N THR A 284 4.30 -14.59 -29.60
CA THR A 284 5.20 -14.95 -28.50
C THR A 284 6.52 -14.21 -28.63
N LEU A 285 7.02 -13.67 -27.51
CA LEU A 285 8.35 -13.10 -27.41
C LEU A 285 9.12 -13.81 -26.31
N VAL A 286 10.42 -13.95 -26.53
CA VAL A 286 11.34 -14.58 -25.58
C VAL A 286 12.40 -13.56 -25.20
N PHE A 287 12.60 -13.37 -23.91
CA PHE A 287 13.60 -12.47 -23.36
C PHE A 287 14.67 -13.25 -22.62
N GLU A 288 15.93 -13.03 -22.96
CA GLU A 288 17.06 -13.48 -22.15
C GLU A 288 17.51 -12.33 -21.23
N VAL A 289 17.43 -12.55 -19.93
CA VAL A 289 17.65 -11.52 -18.91
C VAL A 289 18.53 -12.03 -17.78
N ASP A 290 19.19 -11.11 -17.09
CA ASP A 290 20.12 -11.43 -16.01
C ASP A 290 19.38 -11.50 -14.65
N ASP A 291 18.22 -10.86 -14.53
CA ASP A 291 17.34 -10.94 -13.35
C ASP A 291 15.86 -10.95 -13.73
N VAL A 292 15.07 -11.64 -12.90
CA VAL A 292 13.61 -11.58 -12.92
C VAL A 292 13.11 -11.11 -11.55
N ILE A 293 12.20 -10.14 -11.54
CA ILE A 293 11.62 -9.56 -10.32
C ILE A 293 10.10 -9.68 -10.36
N ALA A 294 9.53 -10.34 -9.36
CA ALA A 294 8.10 -10.52 -9.19
C ALA A 294 7.48 -9.31 -8.45
N ALA A 295 6.86 -8.40 -9.21
CA ALA A 295 6.03 -7.30 -8.72
C ALA A 295 4.52 -7.64 -8.89
N THR A 296 4.15 -8.86 -8.49
CA THR A 296 2.85 -9.47 -8.84
C THR A 296 1.73 -9.22 -7.83
N GLY A 297 1.98 -8.36 -6.84
CA GLY A 297 0.99 -7.93 -5.86
C GLY A 297 1.07 -8.71 -4.55
N PHE A 298 0.03 -8.56 -3.74
CA PHE A 298 -0.03 -9.04 -2.37
C PHE A 298 -1.38 -9.70 -2.10
N VAL A 299 -1.40 -10.59 -1.12
CA VAL A 299 -2.61 -11.25 -0.61
C VAL A 299 -2.80 -10.96 0.87
N ALA A 300 -4.03 -11.09 1.34
CA ALA A 300 -4.32 -11.11 2.77
C ALA A 300 -3.86 -12.46 3.35
N PRO A 301 -3.15 -12.47 4.49
CA PRO A 301 -2.74 -13.71 5.14
C PRO A 301 -3.95 -14.33 5.87
N LEU A 302 -4.88 -14.90 5.12
CA LEU A 302 -6.15 -15.42 5.65
C LEU A 302 -5.97 -16.66 6.54
N ARG A 303 -4.83 -17.35 6.49
CA ARG A 303 -4.53 -18.55 7.33
C ARG A 303 -5.74 -19.50 7.39
N SER A 304 -6.17 -19.93 8.58
CA SER A 304 -7.30 -20.85 8.75
C SER A 304 -8.66 -20.24 8.43
N LEU A 305 -8.78 -18.92 8.24
CA LEU A 305 -10.06 -18.29 7.86
C LEU A 305 -10.56 -18.78 6.51
N SER A 306 -9.66 -19.28 5.65
CA SER A 306 -10.06 -19.89 4.38
C SER A 306 -10.95 -21.13 4.56
N GLY A 307 -10.90 -21.79 5.72
CA GLY A 307 -11.72 -22.94 6.05
C GLY A 307 -13.06 -22.60 6.72
N LEU A 308 -13.29 -21.34 7.09
CA LEU A 308 -14.57 -20.89 7.64
C LEU A 308 -15.53 -20.47 6.51
N PRO A 309 -16.86 -20.58 6.69
CA PRO A 309 -17.86 -20.19 5.70
C PRO A 309 -17.97 -18.66 5.60
N LEU A 310 -16.91 -18.01 5.10
CA LEU A 310 -16.85 -16.56 4.93
C LEU A 310 -17.56 -16.15 3.64
N GLN A 311 -18.54 -15.26 3.77
CA GLN A 311 -19.13 -14.60 2.61
C GLN A 311 -18.15 -13.58 2.03
N ARG A 312 -17.67 -13.83 0.81
CA ARG A 312 -16.88 -12.84 0.08
C ARG A 312 -17.81 -11.78 -0.50
N ALA A 313 -17.79 -10.58 0.07
CA ALA A 313 -18.45 -9.44 -0.54
C ALA A 313 -17.74 -9.11 -1.87
N ARG A 314 -18.46 -9.16 -3.00
CA ARG A 314 -17.94 -8.62 -4.26
C ARG A 314 -17.69 -7.12 -4.07
N PRO A 315 -16.59 -6.55 -4.60
CA PRO A 315 -16.37 -5.12 -4.51
C PRO A 315 -17.59 -4.40 -5.10
N ARG A 316 -18.27 -3.59 -4.28
CA ARG A 316 -19.36 -2.73 -4.77
C ARG A 316 -18.73 -1.81 -5.82
N SER A 317 -19.31 -1.78 -7.01
CA SER A 317 -18.98 -0.76 -8.00
C SER A 317 -19.04 0.60 -7.30
N PRO A 318 -18.06 1.49 -7.48
CA PRO A 318 -18.11 2.80 -6.85
C PRO A 318 -19.44 3.45 -7.23
N PRO A 319 -20.14 4.12 -6.27
CA PRO A 319 -21.40 4.78 -6.59
C PRO A 319 -21.18 5.70 -7.79
N ARG A 320 -22.10 5.66 -8.77
CA ARG A 320 -22.10 6.60 -9.90
C ARG A 320 -21.94 7.99 -9.30
N ARG A 321 -20.84 8.68 -9.63
CA ARG A 321 -20.55 10.01 -9.09
C ARG A 321 -21.76 10.90 -9.33
N VAL A 322 -22.43 11.32 -8.27
CA VAL A 322 -23.28 12.50 -8.32
C VAL A 322 -22.34 13.64 -8.71
N ALA A 323 -22.48 14.16 -9.92
CA ALA A 323 -21.75 15.33 -10.35
C ALA A 323 -22.05 16.43 -9.33
N LEU A 324 -21.05 16.86 -8.56
CA LEU A 324 -21.12 18.15 -7.88
C LEU A 324 -21.35 19.19 -8.98
N ARG A 325 -22.60 19.64 -9.13
CA ARG A 325 -22.93 20.83 -9.92
C ARG A 325 -22.17 21.97 -9.28
N ARG A 326 -21.02 22.33 -9.87
CA ARG A 326 -20.33 23.58 -9.54
C ARG A 326 -21.34 24.72 -9.73
N HIS A 327 -21.77 25.32 -8.62
CA HIS A 327 -22.47 26.59 -8.63
C HIS A 327 -21.48 27.68 -9.06
N ALA A 328 -21.28 27.82 -10.38
CA ALA A 328 -20.77 29.05 -10.96
C ALA A 328 -21.96 29.99 -11.13
N ARG A 329 -22.34 30.70 -10.05
CA ARG A 329 -23.23 31.86 -10.18
C ARG A 329 -22.42 33.01 -10.77
N LYS A 330 -22.93 33.53 -11.88
CA LYS A 330 -22.50 34.71 -12.63
C LYS A 330 -22.10 35.88 -11.71
N THR A 331 -20.90 36.41 -11.92
CA THR A 331 -20.61 37.85 -11.81
C THR A 331 -20.11 38.32 -13.17
N ARG A 332 -21.06 38.66 -14.06
CA ARG A 332 -20.79 39.56 -15.18
C ARG A 332 -20.90 40.97 -14.61
N GLY A 333 -19.77 41.66 -14.50
CA GLY A 333 -19.68 43.06 -14.10
C GLY A 333 -18.36 43.63 -14.60
N GLU A 334 -18.43 44.23 -15.79
CA GLU A 334 -17.58 45.31 -16.30
C GLU A 334 -16.05 45.25 -16.08
N CYS A 335 -15.32 44.81 -17.11
CA CYS A 335 -13.95 45.27 -17.32
C CYS A 335 -13.87 45.94 -18.71
N ARG A 336 -14.04 47.27 -18.72
CA ARG A 336 -13.85 48.12 -19.89
C ARG A 336 -12.40 48.05 -20.38
N ARG A 337 -12.23 47.77 -21.67
CA ARG A 337 -10.96 47.85 -22.40
C ARG A 337 -10.43 49.29 -22.38
N ARG A 338 -9.27 49.53 -21.76
CA ARG A 338 -8.42 50.69 -22.10
C ARG A 338 -7.43 50.23 -23.17
N ARG A 339 -7.57 50.79 -24.38
CA ARG A 339 -6.56 50.71 -25.45
C ARG A 339 -5.42 51.65 -25.08
N LEU A 340 -4.19 51.15 -25.07
CA LEU A 340 -2.98 51.98 -25.12
C LEU A 340 -2.69 52.28 -26.61
N ALA A 341 -2.59 53.57 -26.94
CA ALA A 341 -2.11 54.05 -28.23
C ALA A 341 -0.56 54.07 -28.25
N PRO A 342 0.09 53.92 -29.40
CA PRO A 342 1.55 53.90 -29.49
C PRO A 342 2.14 55.32 -29.44
N ALA A 343 3.22 55.49 -28.68
CA ALA A 343 3.98 56.72 -28.62
C ALA A 343 4.85 56.89 -29.89
N ARG A 344 4.85 58.11 -30.43
CA ARG A 344 6.00 58.70 -31.14
C ARG A 344 6.74 59.58 -30.16
#